data_AF-A0A482UMB5-F1
#
_entry.id   AF-A0A482UMB5-F1
#
_cell.length_a   1.000
_cell.length_b   1.000
_cell.length_c   1.000
_cell.angle_alpha   90.00
_cell.angle_beta   90.00
_cell.angle_gamma   90.00
#
_symmetry.space_group_name_H-M   'P 1'
#
loop_
_entity.id
_entity.type
_entity.pdbx_description
1 polymer ?
#
loop_
_entity_poly.entity_id
_entity_poly.type
_entity_poly.pdbx_seq_one_letter_code
_entity_poly.pdbx_strand_id
1 'polypeptide(L)'
;MLSSLPPSSSLSPTLGSLDGTVHLYHAQNNKLLSSYAHSLPQVSEDGEEEEVQGVECVALAPPPLSYLATGGGDSMLKIWDYTSTHPTPRCTVAHEGAVVSVQWTSVREGLRALLVTAALDKTIRVIDGRTGGVLRALTGHTDLIIQMKMSTLKIGEEEREMVVTVSDDHTARVYIIDLLRV
;
A
#
# COMPACT_ATOMS: atom_id res chain seq x y z
N MET A 1 15.71 21.82 26.41
CA MET A 1 14.29 22.06 26.12
C MET A 1 13.85 21.04 25.09
N LEU A 2 12.91 20.17 25.45
CA LEU A 2 12.45 19.02 24.67
C LEU A 2 11.64 19.50 23.46
N SER A 3 12.08 19.19 22.24
CA SER A 3 11.30 19.44 21.03
C SER A 3 10.23 18.35 20.90
N SER A 4 9.00 18.68 21.28
CA SER A 4 7.83 17.82 21.09
C SER A 4 7.54 17.64 19.61
N LEU A 5 7.54 16.39 19.15
CA LEU A 5 6.99 15.97 17.86
C LEU A 5 5.53 16.47 17.74
N PRO A 6 5.09 16.95 16.56
CA PRO A 6 3.71 17.35 16.36
C PRO A 6 2.75 16.15 16.39
N PRO A 7 1.47 16.35 16.78
CA PRO A 7 0.48 15.29 16.92
C PRO A 7 0.10 14.66 15.57
N SER A 8 -0.19 13.36 15.61
CA SER A 8 -0.34 12.40 14.51
C SER A 8 -1.58 12.57 13.60
N SER A 9 -2.08 13.78 13.34
CA SER A 9 -3.39 13.98 12.69
C SER A 9 -3.41 14.90 11.46
N SER A 10 -2.31 15.09 10.74
CA SER A 10 -2.28 15.99 9.57
C SER A 10 -1.72 15.37 8.28
N LEU A 11 -1.59 14.05 8.20
CA LEU A 11 -1.16 13.37 6.99
C LEU A 11 -2.39 12.86 6.22
N SER A 12 -2.78 13.58 5.18
CA SER A 12 -3.77 13.12 4.21
C SER A 12 -3.04 12.36 3.09
N PRO A 13 -3.33 11.06 2.84
CA PRO A 13 -2.81 10.39 1.65
C PRO A 13 -3.46 11.01 0.41
N THR A 14 -2.67 11.75 -0.37
CA THR A 14 -3.08 12.33 -1.65
C THR A 14 -3.25 11.21 -2.67
N LEU A 15 -4.32 11.28 -3.47
CA LEU A 15 -4.60 10.38 -4.59
C LEU A 15 -3.41 10.31 -5.57
N GLY A 16 -3.32 9.17 -6.24
CA GLY A 16 -2.26 8.76 -7.15
C GLY A 16 -1.77 9.81 -8.16
N SER A 17 -0.54 9.63 -8.62
CA SER A 17 0.12 10.55 -9.56
C SER A 17 0.44 9.87 -10.88
N LEU A 18 0.13 10.54 -11.99
CA LEU A 18 0.47 10.07 -13.33
C LEU A 18 1.98 10.18 -13.63
N ASP A 19 2.71 11.00 -12.88
CA ASP A 19 4.16 11.18 -13.09
C ASP A 19 5.02 10.12 -12.40
N GLY A 20 4.41 9.08 -11.83
CA GLY A 20 5.10 7.99 -11.14
C GLY A 20 5.70 8.40 -9.78
N THR A 21 5.46 9.61 -9.29
CA THR A 21 6.01 10.09 -8.01
C THR A 21 4.94 10.23 -6.93
N VAL A 22 5.38 10.21 -5.67
CA VAL A 22 4.53 10.43 -4.50
C VAL A 22 5.16 11.51 -3.65
N HIS A 23 4.35 12.48 -3.24
CA HIS A 23 4.79 13.63 -2.46
C HIS A 23 4.09 13.67 -1.10
N LEU A 24 4.88 13.89 -0.06
CA LEU A 24 4.37 14.10 1.29
C LEU A 24 4.33 15.60 1.58
N TYR A 25 3.16 16.12 1.93
CA TYR A 25 2.98 17.53 2.28
C TYR A 25 2.59 17.69 3.74
N HIS A 26 3.00 18.80 4.33
CA HIS A 26 2.47 19.25 5.60
C HIS A 26 1.14 19.99 5.39
N ALA A 27 0.03 19.41 5.84
CA ALA A 27 -1.31 19.87 5.48
C ALA A 27 -1.67 21.31 5.92
N GLN A 28 -1.04 21.85 6.97
CA GLN A 28 -1.38 23.20 7.46
C GLN A 28 -0.74 24.33 6.64
N ASN A 29 0.42 24.08 6.03
CA ASN A 29 1.19 25.12 5.35
C ASN A 29 1.57 24.73 3.91
N ASN A 30 1.04 23.60 3.42
CA ASN A 30 1.29 23.05 2.08
C ASN A 30 2.77 22.89 1.73
N LYS A 31 3.64 22.77 2.75
CA LYS A 31 5.07 22.60 2.52
C LYS A 31 5.35 21.16 2.11
N LEU A 32 6.05 20.98 0.99
CA LEU A 32 6.61 19.68 0.60
C LEU A 32 7.63 19.22 1.65
N LEU A 33 7.40 18.03 2.21
CA LEU A 33 8.27 17.40 3.19
C LEU A 33 9.24 16.44 2.50
N SER A 34 8.73 15.56 1.65
CA SER A 34 9.52 14.54 0.95
C SER A 34 8.86 14.13 -0.36
N SER A 35 9.67 13.59 -1.27
CA SER A 35 9.24 13.05 -2.56
C SER A 35 9.83 11.66 -2.76
N TYR A 36 9.04 10.75 -3.32
CA TYR A 36 9.37 9.35 -3.57
C TYR A 36 9.09 9.04 -5.04
N ALA A 37 10.10 8.56 -5.78
CA ALA A 37 9.90 8.12 -7.16
C ALA A 37 9.48 6.65 -7.18
N HIS A 38 8.19 6.39 -7.35
CA HIS A 38 7.66 5.03 -7.42
C HIS A 38 8.00 4.39 -8.77
N SER A 39 7.58 4.98 -9.88
CA SER A 39 8.03 4.55 -11.21
C SER A 39 9.10 5.53 -11.70
N LEU A 40 10.19 5.00 -12.25
CA LEU A 40 11.24 5.78 -12.88
C LEU A 40 11.26 5.42 -14.37
N PRO A 41 11.44 6.39 -15.27
CA PRO A 41 11.59 6.09 -16.69
C PRO A 41 12.78 5.15 -16.87
N GLN A 42 12.53 4.00 -17.48
CA GLN A 42 13.58 3.06 -17.87
C GLN A 42 13.90 3.30 -19.34
N VAL A 43 15.18 3.27 -19.69
CA VAL A 43 15.58 3.29 -21.11
C VAL A 43 15.66 1.84 -21.54
N SER A 44 14.80 1.45 -22.48
CA SER A 44 14.87 0.12 -23.09
C SER A 44 16.21 -0.07 -23.82
N GLU A 45 16.64 -1.32 -24.04
CA GLU A 45 17.88 -1.61 -24.77
C GLU A 45 17.89 -1.03 -26.20
N ASP A 46 16.69 -0.80 -26.77
CA ASP A 46 16.48 -0.21 -28.09
C ASP A 46 16.51 1.33 -28.08
N GLY A 47 16.72 1.96 -26.93
CA GLY A 47 16.81 3.41 -26.77
C GLY A 47 15.47 4.14 -26.72
N GLU A 48 14.35 3.42 -26.66
CA GLU A 48 13.03 3.99 -26.42
C GLU A 48 12.85 4.21 -24.90
N GLU A 49 12.46 5.42 -24.50
CA GLU A 49 12.08 5.72 -23.11
C GLU A 49 10.77 4.97 -22.80
N GLU A 50 10.81 4.03 -21.86
CA GLU A 50 9.59 3.40 -21.34
C GLU A 50 8.75 4.46 -20.61
N GLU A 51 7.46 4.46 -20.91
CA GLU A 51 6.50 5.38 -20.33
C GLU A 51 6.43 5.16 -18.81
N VAL A 52 6.58 6.25 -18.06
CA VAL A 52 6.45 6.25 -16.60
C VAL A 52 5.04 5.82 -16.24
N GLN A 53 4.93 4.76 -15.45
CA GLN A 53 3.63 4.26 -15.01
C GLN A 53 3.14 5.05 -13.79
N GLY A 54 1.84 5.36 -13.81
CA GLY A 54 1.18 6.08 -12.72
C GLY A 54 1.19 5.30 -11.41
N VAL A 55 1.19 6.04 -10.31
CA VAL A 55 0.88 5.51 -8.98
C VAL A 55 -0.63 5.51 -8.83
N GLU A 56 -1.23 4.34 -8.61
CA GLU A 56 -2.68 4.17 -8.54
C GLU A 56 -3.18 4.19 -7.09
N CYS A 57 -2.35 3.74 -6.15
CA CYS A 57 -2.72 3.67 -4.75
C CYS A 57 -1.57 3.98 -3.79
N VAL A 58 -1.93 4.58 -2.66
CA VAL A 58 -1.00 4.89 -1.56
C VAL A 58 -1.67 4.63 -0.21
N ALA A 59 -0.90 4.20 0.78
CA ALA A 59 -1.39 4.07 2.15
C ALA A 59 -0.28 4.28 3.19
N LEU A 60 -0.61 5.03 4.25
CA LEU A 60 0.25 5.20 5.41
C LEU A 60 -0.03 4.10 6.45
N ALA A 61 1.03 3.54 7.00
CA ALA A 61 0.92 2.60 8.10
C ALA A 61 0.40 3.33 9.35
N PRO A 62 -0.42 2.68 10.19
CA PRO A 62 -0.87 3.28 11.43
C PRO A 62 0.30 3.47 12.40
N PRO A 63 0.30 4.53 13.23
CA PRO A 63 1.32 4.75 14.25
C PRO A 63 1.43 3.55 15.20
N PRO A 64 2.65 3.20 15.65
CA PRO A 64 3.88 4.00 15.57
C PRO A 64 4.74 3.77 14.32
N LEU A 65 4.27 2.99 13.34
CA LEU A 65 5.04 2.72 12.13
C LEU A 65 5.15 3.97 11.25
N SER A 66 6.34 4.20 10.68
CA SER A 66 6.61 5.30 9.74
C SER A 66 6.68 4.82 8.29
N TYR A 67 5.85 3.84 7.94
CA TYR A 67 5.85 3.25 6.61
C TYR A 67 4.80 3.88 5.70
N LEU A 68 5.19 4.08 4.44
CA LEU A 68 4.33 4.43 3.33
C LEU A 68 4.36 3.27 2.35
N ALA A 69 3.21 2.81 1.87
CA ALA A 69 3.12 1.86 0.77
C ALA A 69 2.57 2.57 -0.46
N THR A 70 3.13 2.27 -1.62
CA THR A 70 2.70 2.81 -2.91
C THR A 70 2.61 1.68 -3.92
N GLY A 71 1.56 1.67 -4.73
CA GLY A 71 1.33 0.70 -5.79
C GLY A 71 0.88 1.39 -7.06
N GLY A 72 1.29 0.87 -8.22
CA GLY A 72 1.07 1.53 -9.49
C GLY A 72 0.91 0.60 -10.68
N GLY A 73 0.86 1.21 -11.86
CA GLY A 73 0.77 0.56 -13.17
C GLY A 73 2.00 -0.26 -13.55
N ASP A 74 3.15 0.01 -12.92
CA ASP A 74 4.38 -0.78 -13.07
C ASP A 74 4.28 -2.19 -12.45
N SER A 75 3.11 -2.55 -11.92
CA SER A 75 2.82 -3.82 -11.23
C SER A 75 3.70 -4.03 -9.99
N MET A 76 4.28 -2.96 -9.43
CA MET A 76 5.09 -3.02 -8.24
C MET A 76 4.33 -2.43 -7.05
N LEU A 77 4.51 -3.06 -5.89
CA LEU A 77 4.25 -2.48 -4.60
C LEU A 77 5.58 -2.07 -3.98
N LYS A 78 5.74 -0.80 -3.63
CA LYS A 78 6.93 -0.27 -2.96
C LYS A 78 6.58 0.20 -1.56
N ILE A 79 7.38 -0.21 -0.59
CA ILE A 79 7.23 0.23 0.80
C ILE A 79 8.43 1.10 1.17
N TRP A 80 8.14 2.26 1.72
CA TRP A 80 9.07 3.32 2.03
C TRP A 80 9.07 3.57 3.53
N ASP A 81 10.23 3.90 4.09
CA ASP A 81 10.30 4.55 5.40
C ASP A 81 10.36 6.05 5.18
N TYR A 82 9.28 6.77 5.50
CA TYR A 82 9.22 8.20 5.23
C TYR A 82 10.02 9.04 6.24
N THR A 83 10.58 8.42 7.28
CA THR A 83 11.53 9.08 8.20
C THR A 83 12.98 8.96 7.76
N SER A 84 13.26 8.06 6.82
CA SER A 84 14.59 7.94 6.23
C SER A 84 14.97 9.21 5.47
N THR A 85 16.21 9.65 5.65
CA THR A 85 16.78 10.79 4.91
C THR A 85 16.97 10.49 3.41
N HIS A 86 16.99 9.20 3.05
CA HIS A 86 17.14 8.76 1.67
C HIS A 86 15.84 8.08 1.21
N PRO A 87 15.16 8.62 0.17
CA PRO A 87 13.88 8.10 -0.32
C PRO A 87 14.09 6.87 -1.20
N THR A 88 14.56 5.78 -0.60
CA THR A 88 14.70 4.48 -1.28
C THR A 88 13.67 3.51 -0.72
N PRO A 89 13.08 2.65 -1.57
CA PRO A 89 12.13 1.67 -1.09
C PRO A 89 12.85 0.66 -0.22
N ARG A 90 12.29 0.40 0.96
CA ARG A 90 12.78 -0.62 1.90
C ARG A 90 12.57 -2.02 1.35
N CYS A 91 11.42 -2.24 0.71
CA CYS A 91 11.12 -3.48 0.00
C CYS A 91 10.21 -3.19 -1.19
N THR A 92 10.31 -4.05 -2.18
CA THR A 92 9.54 -4.00 -3.42
C THR A 92 8.97 -5.38 -3.67
N VAL A 93 7.67 -5.44 -3.95
CA VAL A 93 6.94 -6.69 -4.19
C VAL A 93 6.29 -6.62 -5.55
N ALA A 94 6.64 -7.55 -6.44
CA ALA A 94 6.08 -7.62 -7.78
C ALA A 94 4.72 -8.32 -7.77
N HIS A 95 3.76 -7.73 -8.46
CA HIS A 95 2.49 -8.33 -8.87
C HIS A 95 2.56 -8.65 -10.38
N GLU A 96 1.63 -9.47 -10.87
CA GLU A 96 1.52 -9.78 -12.31
C GLU A 96 0.57 -8.79 -13.04
N GLY A 97 0.21 -7.71 -12.38
CA GLY A 97 -0.65 -6.66 -12.90
C GLY A 97 -0.66 -5.45 -11.96
N ALA A 98 -1.22 -4.34 -12.43
CA ALA A 98 -1.22 -3.08 -11.69
C ALA A 98 -1.83 -3.22 -10.29
N VAL A 99 -1.18 -2.59 -9.31
CA VAL A 99 -1.65 -2.61 -7.93
C VAL A 99 -2.67 -1.49 -7.74
N VAL A 100 -3.95 -1.86 -7.70
CA VAL A 100 -5.07 -0.91 -7.66
C VAL A 100 -5.43 -0.47 -6.24
N SER A 101 -5.04 -1.23 -5.22
CA SER A 101 -5.36 -0.90 -3.85
C SER A 101 -4.36 -1.46 -2.85
N VAL A 102 -4.04 -0.66 -1.83
CA VAL A 102 -3.22 -1.05 -0.69
C VAL A 102 -3.84 -0.52 0.59
N GLN A 103 -3.91 -1.36 1.63
CA GLN A 103 -4.38 -0.97 2.96
C GLN A 103 -3.56 -1.66 4.05
N TRP A 104 -3.20 -0.91 5.10
CA TRP A 104 -2.49 -1.44 6.25
C TRP A 104 -3.46 -2.02 7.27
N THR A 105 -3.05 -3.13 7.91
CA THR A 105 -3.72 -3.64 9.09
C THR A 105 -3.71 -2.60 10.21
N SER A 106 -4.79 -2.51 10.96
CA SER A 106 -4.88 -1.69 12.17
C SER A 106 -4.70 -2.51 13.44
N VAL A 107 -4.71 -3.85 13.33
CA VAL A 107 -4.58 -4.76 14.46
C VAL A 107 -3.19 -4.62 15.07
N ARG A 108 -3.16 -4.28 16.36
CA ARG A 108 -1.94 -3.93 17.09
C ARG A 108 -1.23 -5.10 17.75
N GLU A 109 -1.84 -6.28 17.76
CA GLU A 109 -1.28 -7.43 18.47
C GLU A 109 0.03 -7.90 17.80
N GLY A 110 1.14 -7.73 18.53
CA GLY A 110 2.46 -8.24 18.12
C GLY A 110 3.29 -7.36 17.17
N LEU A 111 2.91 -6.09 16.94
CA LEU A 111 3.73 -5.12 16.17
C LEU A 111 4.05 -5.56 14.72
N ARG A 112 3.18 -6.35 14.11
CA ARG A 112 3.35 -6.82 12.72
C ARG A 112 2.87 -5.73 11.77
N ALA A 113 3.75 -5.27 10.89
CA ALA A 113 3.43 -4.26 9.88
C ALA A 113 2.77 -4.94 8.67
N LEU A 114 1.57 -5.48 8.83
CA LEU A 114 0.90 -6.19 7.73
C LEU A 114 0.15 -5.22 6.84
N LEU A 115 0.14 -5.52 5.55
CA LEU A 115 -0.67 -4.82 4.57
C LEU A 115 -1.33 -5.82 3.64
N VAL A 116 -2.47 -5.42 3.12
CA VAL A 116 -3.19 -6.15 2.10
C VAL A 116 -3.12 -5.34 0.81
N THR A 117 -2.85 -6.01 -0.29
CA THR A 117 -2.92 -5.43 -1.64
C THR A 117 -3.95 -6.16 -2.48
N ALA A 118 -4.55 -5.44 -3.42
CA ALA A 118 -5.34 -6.00 -4.50
C ALA A 118 -4.80 -5.48 -5.82
N ALA A 119 -4.71 -6.36 -6.82
CA ALA A 119 -4.15 -6.04 -8.11
C ALA A 119 -5.01 -6.57 -9.26
N LEU A 120 -4.73 -6.06 -10.46
CA LEU A 120 -5.32 -6.53 -11.72
C LEU A 120 -4.95 -7.99 -12.03
N ASP A 121 -3.95 -8.56 -11.35
CA ASP A 121 -3.60 -9.98 -11.41
C ASP A 121 -4.64 -10.93 -10.79
N LYS A 122 -5.80 -10.39 -10.36
CA LYS A 122 -6.92 -11.13 -9.76
C LYS A 122 -6.59 -11.71 -8.38
N THR A 123 -5.46 -11.32 -7.80
CA THR A 123 -5.01 -11.75 -6.49
C THR A 123 -5.13 -10.64 -5.46
N ILE A 124 -5.40 -11.07 -4.22
CA ILE A 124 -5.28 -10.23 -3.04
C ILE A 124 -4.13 -10.79 -2.22
N ARG A 125 -3.12 -10.00 -1.90
CA ARG A 125 -1.94 -10.48 -1.17
C ARG A 125 -1.89 -9.88 0.22
N VAL A 126 -1.61 -10.70 1.21
CA VAL A 126 -1.25 -10.29 2.57
C VAL A 126 0.26 -10.31 2.66
N ILE A 127 0.85 -9.17 2.99
CA ILE A 127 2.29 -8.93 2.91
C ILE A 127 2.79 -8.46 4.27
N ASP A 128 3.96 -8.93 4.68
CA ASP A 128 4.72 -8.34 5.77
C ASP A 128 5.49 -7.11 5.28
N GLY A 129 5.04 -5.92 5.68
CA GLY A 129 5.63 -4.65 5.30
C GLY A 129 7.04 -4.40 5.83
N ARG A 130 7.55 -5.23 6.75
CA ARG A 130 8.94 -5.13 7.23
C ARG A 130 9.93 -5.80 6.29
N THR A 131 9.51 -6.89 5.67
CA THR A 131 10.35 -7.80 4.87
C THR A 131 9.97 -7.78 3.38
N GLY A 132 8.76 -7.35 3.03
CA GLY A 132 8.18 -7.50 1.69
C GLY A 132 7.70 -8.94 1.41
N GLY A 133 7.73 -9.83 2.41
CA GLY A 133 7.33 -11.22 2.24
C GLY A 133 5.82 -11.35 2.01
N VAL A 134 5.42 -12.02 0.92
CA VAL A 134 4.03 -12.41 0.69
C VAL A 134 3.70 -13.57 1.63
N LEU A 135 2.88 -13.32 2.63
CA LEU A 135 2.47 -14.32 3.63
C LEU A 135 1.30 -15.17 3.12
N ARG A 136 0.43 -14.58 2.31
CA ARG A 136 -0.73 -15.25 1.74
C ARG A 136 -1.14 -14.59 0.43
N ALA A 137 -1.55 -15.38 -0.54
CA ALA A 137 -2.27 -14.94 -1.71
C ALA A 137 -3.69 -15.53 -1.66
N LEU A 138 -4.70 -14.67 -1.66
CA LEU A 138 -6.10 -15.05 -1.80
C LEU A 138 -6.45 -14.99 -3.27
N THR A 139 -6.93 -16.11 -3.79
CA THR A 139 -7.33 -16.26 -5.18
C THR A 139 -8.82 -16.59 -5.25
N GLY A 140 -9.38 -16.38 -6.45
CA GLY A 140 -10.67 -16.91 -6.81
C GLY A 140 -11.52 -15.96 -7.63
N HIS A 141 -11.25 -14.65 -7.61
CA HIS A 141 -11.81 -13.75 -8.63
C HIS A 141 -11.40 -14.25 -10.01
N THR A 142 -12.36 -14.27 -10.92
CA THR A 142 -12.14 -14.79 -12.29
C THR A 142 -11.75 -13.69 -13.27
N ASP A 143 -11.91 -12.43 -12.86
CA ASP A 143 -11.51 -11.26 -13.62
C ASP A 143 -10.82 -10.21 -12.73
N LEU A 144 -10.44 -9.09 -13.33
CA LEU A 144 -9.71 -7.99 -12.70
C LEU A 144 -10.37 -7.54 -11.40
N ILE A 145 -9.57 -7.32 -10.36
CA ILE A 145 -10.05 -6.68 -9.12
C ILE A 145 -9.96 -5.17 -9.34
N ILE A 146 -11.08 -4.47 -9.17
CA ILE A 146 -11.17 -3.03 -9.43
C ILE A 146 -10.97 -2.21 -8.15
N GLN A 147 -11.34 -2.76 -6.99
CA GLN A 147 -11.24 -2.05 -5.73
C GLN A 147 -11.22 -3.01 -4.54
N MET A 148 -10.56 -2.57 -3.47
CA MET A 148 -10.55 -3.25 -2.18
C MET A 148 -10.79 -2.25 -1.04
N LYS A 149 -11.52 -2.69 -0.01
CA LYS A 149 -11.67 -1.99 1.26
C LYS A 149 -11.50 -2.97 2.42
N MET A 150 -10.85 -2.51 3.47
CA MET A 150 -10.62 -3.24 4.70
C MET A 150 -11.45 -2.63 5.82
N SER A 151 -11.95 -3.48 6.70
CA SER A 151 -12.69 -3.07 7.88
C SER A 151 -12.39 -4.03 9.01
N THR A 152 -12.42 -3.53 10.24
CA THR A 152 -12.24 -4.35 11.43
C THR A 152 -13.61 -4.67 12.00
N LEU A 153 -13.90 -5.97 12.17
CA LEU A 153 -15.08 -6.43 12.86
C LEU A 153 -14.71 -6.82 14.30
N LYS A 154 -15.43 -6.24 15.26
CA LYS A 154 -15.38 -6.66 16.67
C LYS A 154 -16.48 -7.67 16.95
N ILE A 155 -16.12 -8.88 17.34
CA ILE A 155 -17.06 -9.89 17.83
C ILE A 155 -16.62 -10.29 19.25
N GLY A 156 -17.34 -9.80 20.25
CA GLY A 156 -16.93 -9.98 21.65
C GLY A 156 -15.63 -9.23 21.95
N GLU A 157 -14.64 -9.93 22.51
CA GLU A 157 -13.31 -9.39 22.79
C GLU A 157 -12.32 -9.58 21.62
N GLU A 158 -12.68 -10.33 20.57
CA GLU A 158 -11.81 -10.55 19.41
C GLU A 158 -12.02 -9.47 18.33
N GLU A 159 -10.91 -8.95 17.81
CA GLU A 159 -10.85 -8.10 16.62
C GLU A 159 -10.44 -8.94 15.41
N ARG A 160 -11.27 -8.95 14.35
CA ARG A 160 -10.96 -9.61 13.08
C ARG A 160 -10.92 -8.60 11.96
N GLU A 161 -10.02 -8.81 11.01
CA GLU A 161 -9.98 -7.98 9.82
C GLU A 161 -10.74 -8.64 8.68
N MET A 162 -11.57 -7.82 8.05
CA MET A 162 -12.35 -8.16 6.88
C MET A 162 -11.84 -7.37 5.69
N VAL A 163 -11.73 -8.06 4.57
CA VAL A 163 -11.39 -7.45 3.28
C VAL A 163 -12.55 -7.67 2.34
N VAL A 164 -13.10 -6.58 1.83
CA VAL A 164 -14.12 -6.56 0.80
C VAL A 164 -13.46 -6.17 -0.52
N THR A 165 -13.74 -6.95 -1.56
CA THR A 165 -13.25 -6.71 -2.92
C THR A 165 -14.39 -6.74 -3.90
N VAL A 166 -14.24 -5.99 -4.97
CA VAL A 166 -15.14 -5.98 -6.13
C VAL A 166 -14.31 -6.23 -7.37
N SER A 167 -14.91 -6.92 -8.34
CA SER A 167 -14.22 -7.36 -9.56
C SER A 167 -15.13 -7.22 -10.77
N ASP A 168 -14.51 -7.13 -11.95
CA ASP A 168 -15.17 -7.18 -13.24
C ASP A 168 -15.85 -8.53 -13.52
N ASP A 169 -15.58 -9.57 -12.71
CA ASP A 169 -16.31 -10.84 -12.74
C ASP A 169 -17.77 -10.76 -12.24
N HIS A 170 -18.28 -9.54 -12.06
CA HIS A 170 -19.60 -9.23 -11.55
C HIS A 170 -19.84 -9.71 -10.11
N THR A 171 -18.78 -9.99 -9.36
CA THR A 171 -18.88 -10.40 -7.95
C THR A 171 -18.19 -9.42 -7.00
N ALA A 172 -18.76 -9.35 -5.80
CA ALA A 172 -18.08 -8.83 -4.63
C ALA A 172 -17.76 -9.99 -3.69
N ARG A 173 -16.58 -9.97 -3.08
CA ARG A 173 -16.14 -11.00 -2.13
C ARG A 173 -15.72 -10.38 -0.82
N VAL A 174 -16.05 -11.07 0.26
CA VAL A 174 -15.67 -10.72 1.62
C VAL A 174 -14.79 -11.83 2.17
N TYR A 175 -13.59 -11.48 2.59
CA TYR A 175 -12.61 -12.37 3.19
C TYR A 175 -12.44 -12.00 4.66
N ILE A 176 -12.46 -13.00 5.54
CA ILE A 176 -12.05 -12.86 6.93
C ILE A 176 -10.59 -13.27 7.00
N ILE A 177 -9.73 -12.35 7.40
CA ILE A 177 -8.29 -12.59 7.51
C ILE A 177 -7.93 -12.73 8.98
N ASP A 178 -7.76 -13.98 9.41
CA ASP A 178 -7.28 -14.29 10.76
C ASP A 178 -5.75 -14.13 10.80
N LEU A 179 -5.30 -12.90 11.06
CA LEU A 179 -3.88 -12.54 11.10
C LEU A 179 -3.09 -13.19 12.26
N LEU A 180 -3.80 -13.73 13.26
CA LEU A 180 -3.22 -14.45 14.39
C LEU A 180 -2.59 -15.80 14.02
N ARG A 181 -2.92 -16.34 12.83
CA ARG A 181 -2.43 -17.67 12.37
C ARG A 181 -1.51 -17.58 11.15
N VAL A 182 -1.02 -16.38 10.84
CA VAL A 182 -0.09 -16.14 9.73
C VAL A 182 1.35 -16.18 10.21
#